data_AF-A0A7J9DV30-F1
#
_entry.id   AF-A0A7J9DV30-F1
#
_cell.length_a   1.000
_cell.length_b   1.000
_cell.length_c   1.000
_cell.angle_alpha   90.00
_cell.angle_beta   90.00
_cell.angle_gamma   90.00
#
_symmetry.space_group_name_H-M   'P 1'
#
loop_
_entity.id
_entity.type
_entity.pdbx_description
1 polymer ?
#
loop_
_entity_poly.entity_id
_entity_poly.type
_entity_poly.pdbx_seq_one_letter_code
_entity_poly.pdbx_strand_id
1 'polypeptide(L)'
;MNFHLCRFVKMEDRKRALVSLLLQYTLVHEVLGIPYPDIVINRTLEGKPFLECGRFCFDFPNFNFNVSHHGDYVAIASEPLCLVGLDIVNFMIPEKETVPEYIQNFSSYFSSSEWDRIISVGNNEEVLAEFYRYWCLKEAYVKAIGSGLAYGLHKVEFHHTNWTSISVKVDGVTNQQWRFWLFDLDKGHSVSIARGHPRLAIESYKRSLKRTKFNEEEHNVGLHLPNPRFVLRTVEELISVIHKAKRSC
;
A
#
# COMPACT_ATOMS: atom_id res chain seq x y z
N MET A 1 15.26 -17.34 11.25
CA MET A 1 14.52 -17.95 10.13
C MET A 1 13.03 -17.75 10.40
N ASN A 2 12.33 -16.92 9.63
CA ASN A 2 10.98 -16.43 9.94
C ASN A 2 9.91 -17.54 9.85
N PHE A 3 9.39 -17.99 10.99
CA PHE A 3 8.37 -19.05 11.14
C PHE A 3 7.01 -18.75 10.45
N HIS A 4 6.82 -17.57 9.86
CA HIS A 4 5.56 -17.18 9.20
C HIS A 4 5.38 -17.77 7.80
N LEU A 5 6.44 -18.04 7.04
CA LEU A 5 6.33 -18.57 5.67
C LEU A 5 5.76 -19.99 5.62
N CYS A 6 6.07 -20.82 6.63
CA CYS A 6 5.61 -22.20 6.69
C CYS A 6 4.13 -22.33 7.11
N ARG A 7 3.48 -21.25 7.53
CA ARG A 7 2.06 -21.26 7.95
C ARG A 7 1.08 -21.26 6.78
N PHE A 8 1.52 -20.83 5.60
CA PHE A 8 0.66 -20.83 4.42
C PHE A 8 0.48 -22.25 3.89
N VAL A 9 -0.78 -22.62 3.62
CA VAL A 9 -1.14 -23.93 3.08
C VAL A 9 -0.85 -23.99 1.58
N LYS A 10 -1.20 -22.93 0.84
CA LYS A 10 -1.01 -22.86 -0.61
C LYS A 10 0.40 -22.41 -0.97
N MET A 11 0.98 -23.05 -1.99
CA MET A 11 2.34 -22.73 -2.46
C MET A 11 2.45 -21.30 -3.01
N GLU A 12 1.40 -20.80 -3.67
CA GLU A 12 1.37 -19.45 -4.22
C GLU A 12 1.48 -18.38 -3.12
N ASP A 13 0.80 -18.57 -1.99
CA ASP A 13 0.91 -17.66 -0.85
C ASP A 13 2.31 -17.67 -0.24
N ARG A 14 2.96 -18.85 -0.19
CA ARG A 14 4.38 -18.96 0.23
C ARG A 14 5.30 -18.17 -0.71
N LYS A 15 5.10 -18.28 -2.02
CA LYS A 15 5.87 -17.53 -3.03
C LYS A 15 5.67 -16.02 -2.84
N ARG A 16 4.42 -15.55 -2.75
CA ARG A 16 4.11 -14.12 -2.53
C ARG A 16 4.71 -13.59 -1.24
N ALA A 17 4.60 -14.34 -0.14
CA ALA A 17 5.17 -13.94 1.14
C ALA A 17 6.70 -13.90 1.12
N LEU A 18 7.37 -14.83 0.42
CA LEU A 18 8.81 -14.81 0.23
C LEU A 18 9.25 -13.60 -0.60
N VAL A 19 8.61 -13.38 -1.76
CA VAL A 19 8.92 -12.24 -2.64
C VAL A 19 8.65 -10.91 -1.93
N SER A 20 7.59 -10.82 -1.13
CA SER A 20 7.30 -9.66 -0.28
C SER A 20 8.45 -9.36 0.68
N LEU A 21 9.04 -10.39 1.31
CA LEU A 21 10.20 -10.21 2.18
C LEU A 21 11.43 -9.75 1.38
N LEU A 22 11.72 -10.40 0.25
CA LEU A 22 12.84 -10.04 -0.61
C LEU A 22 12.77 -8.60 -1.11
N LEU A 23 11.58 -8.13 -1.50
CA LEU A 23 11.35 -6.75 -1.93
C LEU A 23 11.61 -5.75 -0.81
N GLN A 24 11.18 -6.04 0.42
CA GLN A 24 11.43 -5.15 1.56
C GLN A 24 12.93 -4.98 1.83
N TYR A 25 13.68 -6.09 1.92
CA TYR A 25 15.13 -6.04 2.13
C TYR A 25 15.85 -5.36 0.97
N THR A 26 15.46 -5.64 -0.27
CA THR A 26 16.08 -5.04 -1.46
C THR A 26 15.82 -3.55 -1.53
N LEU A 27 14.59 -3.10 -1.25
CA LEU A 27 14.24 -1.69 -1.24
C LEU A 27 15.05 -0.92 -0.19
N VAL A 28 15.15 -1.45 1.04
CA VAL A 28 15.96 -0.83 2.10
C VAL A 28 17.43 -0.74 1.68
N HIS A 29 17.99 -1.80 1.10
CA HIS A 29 19.37 -1.81 0.65
C HIS A 29 19.62 -0.81 -0.49
N GLU A 30 18.80 -0.84 -1.55
CA GLU A 30 18.96 0.03 -2.73
C GLU A 30 18.76 1.51 -2.37
N VAL A 31 17.82 1.84 -1.47
CA VAL A 31 17.49 3.23 -1.14
C VAL A 31 18.39 3.81 -0.05
N LEU A 32 18.75 3.02 0.98
CA LEU A 32 19.49 3.51 2.15
C LEU A 32 20.95 3.04 2.20
N GLY A 33 21.36 2.13 1.32
CA GLY A 33 22.72 1.57 1.31
C GLY A 33 23.03 0.66 2.51
N ILE A 34 22.03 0.26 3.30
CA ILE A 34 22.24 -0.59 4.48
C ILE A 34 22.58 -2.02 4.03
N PRO A 35 23.68 -2.63 4.51
CA PRO A 35 24.01 -4.02 4.20
C PRO A 35 22.90 -4.98 4.68
N TYR A 36 22.60 -6.03 3.90
CA TYR A 36 21.53 -6.98 4.24
C TYR A 36 21.55 -7.54 5.68
N PRO A 37 22.71 -7.92 6.26
CA PRO A 37 22.78 -8.42 7.64
C PRO A 37 22.35 -7.39 8.70
N ASP A 38 22.45 -6.10 8.38
CA ASP A 38 22.16 -4.99 9.29
C ASP A 38 20.72 -4.47 9.15
N ILE A 39 19.96 -5.01 8.17
CA ILE A 39 18.55 -4.64 7.96
C ILE A 39 17.67 -5.35 9.00
N VAL A 40 17.15 -4.56 9.94
CA VAL A 40 16.20 -4.99 10.96
C VAL A 40 14.81 -4.44 10.64
N ILE A 41 13.91 -5.33 10.21
CA ILE A 41 12.50 -5.00 9.95
C ILE A 41 11.65 -5.57 11.08
N ASN A 42 11.02 -4.67 11.84
CA ASN A 42 10.08 -5.00 12.89
C ASN A 42 8.63 -4.79 12.41
N ARG A 43 7.65 -5.06 13.28
CA ARG A 43 6.23 -4.84 13.00
C ARG A 43 5.58 -4.03 14.11
N THR A 44 4.63 -3.16 13.75
CA THR A 44 3.76 -2.49 14.73
C THR A 44 2.84 -3.49 15.42
N LEU A 45 2.08 -3.05 16.43
CA LEU A 45 1.10 -3.89 17.13
C LEU A 45 0.04 -4.47 16.18
N GLU A 46 -0.30 -3.71 15.13
CA GLU A 46 -1.27 -4.02 14.08
C GLU A 46 -0.62 -4.81 12.93
N GLY A 47 0.68 -5.08 13.02
CA GLY A 47 1.41 -5.91 12.08
C GLY A 47 2.03 -5.17 10.89
N LYS A 48 1.95 -3.83 10.81
CA LYS A 48 2.60 -3.08 9.72
C LYS A 48 4.14 -3.20 9.84
N PRO A 49 4.85 -3.67 8.80
CA PRO A 49 6.31 -3.73 8.85
C PRO A 49 6.92 -2.33 8.81
N PHE A 50 8.00 -2.13 9.56
CA PHE A 50 8.77 -0.90 9.54
C PHE A 50 10.27 -1.19 9.75
N LEU A 51 11.12 -0.34 9.17
CA LEU A 51 12.56 -0.39 9.38
C LEU A 51 12.91 0.18 10.76
N GLU A 52 13.68 -0.55 11.57
CA GLU A 52 14.26 0.00 12.79
C GLU A 52 15.36 1.01 12.41
N CYS A 53 14.98 2.28 12.30
CA CYS A 53 15.91 3.33 11.89
C CYS A 53 16.89 3.69 13.02
N GLY A 54 18.01 2.98 13.06
CA GLY A 54 19.20 3.32 13.86
C GLY A 54 19.96 4.53 13.29
N ARG A 55 21.30 4.42 13.25
CA ARG A 55 22.24 5.48 12.81
C ARG A 55 22.25 5.74 11.29
N PHE A 56 21.45 5.06 10.49
CA PHE A 56 21.58 5.07 9.02
C PHE A 56 20.56 5.98 8.29
N CYS A 57 19.53 6.49 8.98
CA CYS A 57 18.43 7.21 8.33
C CYS A 57 18.47 8.74 8.56
N PHE A 58 19.61 9.41 8.38
CA PHE A 58 19.70 10.85 8.63
C PHE A 58 18.98 11.68 7.55
N ASP A 59 19.11 11.29 6.28
CA ASP A 59 18.55 12.05 5.15
C ASP A 59 17.04 11.80 4.94
N PHE A 60 16.52 10.69 5.49
CA PHE A 60 15.12 10.27 5.35
C PHE A 60 14.50 10.02 6.72
N PRO A 61 14.12 11.07 7.46
CA PRO A 61 13.74 10.98 8.87
C PRO A 61 12.51 10.10 9.12
N ASN A 62 11.65 9.94 8.11
CA ASN A 62 10.48 9.07 8.15
C ASN A 62 10.50 8.06 7.01
N PHE A 63 11.66 7.56 6.62
CA PHE A 63 11.69 6.48 5.63
C PHE A 63 10.74 5.37 6.07
N ASN A 64 9.75 5.10 5.24
CA ASN A 64 8.78 4.05 5.47
C ASN A 64 8.38 3.41 4.15
N PHE A 65 7.87 2.19 4.23
CA PHE A 65 7.44 1.44 3.07
C PHE A 65 6.14 0.69 3.36
N ASN A 66 5.47 0.28 2.29
CA ASN A 66 4.33 -0.61 2.36
C ASN A 66 4.38 -1.60 1.20
N VAL A 67 3.95 -2.84 1.48
CA VAL A 67 3.99 -3.96 0.54
C VAL A 67 2.60 -4.57 0.46
N SER A 68 2.16 -4.92 -0.75
CA SER A 68 0.92 -5.65 -0.98
C SER A 68 1.12 -6.73 -2.03
N HIS A 69 0.28 -7.75 -2.00
CA HIS A 69 0.31 -8.83 -2.97
C HIS A 69 -1.09 -9.39 -3.23
N HIS A 70 -1.42 -9.62 -4.50
CA HIS A 70 -2.64 -10.29 -4.91
C HIS A 70 -2.46 -10.82 -6.33
N GLY A 71 -3.07 -11.97 -6.63
CA GLY A 71 -2.88 -12.66 -7.90
C GLY A 71 -1.41 -12.95 -8.17
N ASP A 72 -0.94 -12.46 -9.33
CA ASP A 72 0.40 -12.72 -9.85
C ASP A 72 1.46 -11.73 -9.34
N TYR A 73 1.05 -10.66 -8.65
CA TYR A 73 1.94 -9.55 -8.33
C TYR A 73 2.22 -9.40 -6.84
N VAL A 74 3.45 -8.94 -6.56
CA VAL A 74 3.86 -8.38 -5.27
C VAL A 74 4.42 -7.00 -5.57
N ALA A 75 3.86 -5.97 -4.92
CA ALA A 75 4.24 -4.58 -5.11
C ALA A 75 4.77 -4.00 -3.80
N ILE A 76 5.73 -3.09 -3.90
CA ILE A 76 6.27 -2.33 -2.76
C ILE A 76 6.43 -0.85 -3.15
N ALA A 77 6.17 0.04 -2.20
CA ALA A 77 6.39 1.47 -2.33
C ALA A 77 7.03 2.03 -1.05
N SER A 78 7.86 3.07 -1.18
CA SER A 78 8.46 3.78 -0.05
C SER A 78 8.30 5.29 -0.17
N GLU A 79 8.32 5.96 0.98
CA GLU A 79 8.33 7.40 1.10
C GLU A 79 9.41 7.85 2.10
N PRO A 80 10.15 8.92 1.82
CA PRO A 80 11.17 9.43 2.73
C PRO A 80 10.59 10.24 3.91
N LEU A 81 9.40 10.81 3.72
CA LEU A 81 8.82 11.81 4.63
C LEU A 81 7.36 11.52 4.99
N CYS A 82 6.49 11.42 3.98
CA CYS A 82 5.08 11.16 4.13
C CYS A 82 4.82 9.68 4.45
N LEU A 83 3.64 9.37 4.97
CA LEU A 83 3.19 7.98 5.06
C LEU A 83 2.97 7.43 3.66
N VAL A 84 3.31 6.15 3.46
CA VAL A 84 2.91 5.38 2.29
C VAL A 84 2.03 4.20 2.68
N GLY A 85 0.96 4.03 1.92
CA GLY A 85 0.16 2.82 1.86
C GLY A 85 0.02 2.38 0.40
N LEU A 86 0.03 1.07 0.21
CA LEU A 86 0.01 0.45 -1.10
C LEU A 86 -0.97 -0.71 -1.04
N ASP A 87 -1.86 -0.76 -2.01
CA ASP A 87 -2.65 -1.96 -2.22
C ASP A 87 -2.63 -2.41 -3.66
N ILE A 88 -2.74 -3.72 -3.88
CA ILE A 88 -2.86 -4.32 -5.19
C ILE A 88 -3.98 -5.34 -5.14
N VAL A 89 -4.90 -5.24 -6.09
CA VAL A 89 -6.08 -6.10 -6.19
C VAL A 89 -6.14 -6.74 -7.56
N ASN A 90 -6.72 -7.93 -7.64
CA ASN A 90 -7.04 -8.64 -8.86
C ASN A 90 -8.57 -8.81 -8.91
N PHE A 91 -9.17 -8.55 -10.06
CA PHE A 91 -10.62 -8.48 -10.22
C PHE A 91 -11.26 -9.87 -10.33
N MET A 92 -11.21 -10.63 -9.24
CA MET A 92 -11.68 -12.02 -9.21
C MET A 92 -12.62 -12.26 -8.03
N ILE A 93 -13.77 -12.86 -8.31
CA ILE A 93 -14.71 -13.33 -7.28
C ILE A 93 -14.58 -14.85 -7.08
N PRO A 94 -15.06 -15.40 -5.95
CA PRO A 94 -15.15 -16.85 -5.78
C PRO A 94 -16.02 -17.50 -6.88
N GLU A 95 -15.61 -18.67 -7.39
CA GLU A 95 -16.27 -19.37 -8.52
C GLU A 95 -17.78 -19.65 -8.35
N LYS A 96 -18.28 -19.62 -7.11
CA LYS A 96 -19.66 -19.98 -6.77
C LYS A 96 -20.55 -18.77 -6.47
N GLU A 97 -20.06 -17.56 -6.69
CA GLU A 97 -20.80 -16.32 -6.39
C GLU A 97 -21.04 -15.51 -7.65
N THR A 98 -22.13 -14.74 -7.67
CA THR A 98 -22.33 -13.70 -8.68
C THR A 98 -21.70 -12.38 -8.22
N VAL A 99 -21.35 -11.50 -9.18
CA VAL A 99 -20.79 -10.18 -8.84
C VAL A 99 -21.69 -9.40 -7.86
N PRO A 100 -23.00 -9.24 -8.09
CA PRO A 100 -23.85 -8.47 -7.17
C PRO A 100 -23.88 -9.04 -5.76
N GLU A 101 -23.99 -10.37 -5.61
CA GLU A 101 -23.99 -11.04 -4.31
C GLU A 101 -22.66 -10.86 -3.58
N TYR A 102 -21.55 -11.02 -4.29
CA TYR A 102 -20.21 -10.89 -3.72
C TYR A 102 -19.96 -9.47 -3.20
N ILE A 103 -20.17 -8.45 -4.04
CA ILE A 103 -19.87 -7.06 -3.65
C ILE A 103 -20.79 -6.58 -2.53
N GLN A 104 -22.02 -7.09 -2.46
CA GLN A 104 -23.00 -6.69 -1.44
C GLN A 104 -22.49 -6.95 -0.01
N ASN A 105 -21.63 -7.95 0.18
CA ASN A 105 -20.98 -8.23 1.46
C ASN A 105 -20.07 -7.09 1.96
N PHE A 106 -19.65 -6.21 1.05
CA PHE A 106 -18.72 -5.11 1.34
C PHE A 106 -19.41 -3.74 1.39
N SER A 107 -20.71 -3.65 1.12
CA SER A 107 -21.42 -2.36 0.97
C SER A 107 -21.21 -1.41 2.16
N SER A 108 -21.15 -1.96 3.38
CA SER A 108 -20.93 -1.19 4.62
C SER A 108 -19.56 -0.51 4.75
N TYR A 109 -18.59 -0.82 3.88
CA TYR A 109 -17.29 -0.16 3.83
C TYR A 109 -17.27 1.08 2.92
N PHE A 110 -18.32 1.29 2.14
CA PHE A 110 -18.44 2.41 1.20
C PHE A 110 -19.43 3.44 1.72
N SER A 111 -19.25 4.69 1.32
CA SER A 111 -20.31 5.70 1.51
C SER A 111 -21.47 5.42 0.56
N SER A 112 -22.65 5.98 0.83
CA SER A 112 -23.79 5.89 -0.09
C SER A 112 -23.43 6.40 -1.48
N SER A 113 -22.67 7.51 -1.58
CA SER A 113 -22.28 8.07 -2.87
C SER A 113 -21.32 7.18 -3.65
N GLU A 114 -20.37 6.51 -2.98
CA GLU A 114 -19.46 5.56 -3.62
C GLU A 114 -20.23 4.31 -4.07
N TRP A 115 -21.08 3.78 -3.19
CA TRP A 115 -21.85 2.57 -3.46
C TRP A 115 -22.78 2.76 -4.66
N ASP A 116 -23.50 3.88 -4.71
CA ASP A 116 -24.38 4.22 -5.84
C ASP A 116 -23.60 4.30 -7.15
N ARG A 117 -22.38 4.84 -7.15
CA ARG A 117 -21.49 4.87 -8.34
C ARG A 117 -21.05 3.47 -8.76
N ILE A 118 -20.65 2.63 -7.81
CA ILE A 118 -20.21 1.26 -8.06
C ILE A 118 -21.30 0.45 -8.76
N ILE A 119 -22.54 0.48 -8.23
CA ILE A 119 -23.63 -0.36 -8.74
C ILE A 119 -24.30 0.20 -10.01
N SER A 120 -24.03 1.46 -10.38
CA SER A 120 -24.65 2.12 -11.54
C SER A 120 -23.75 2.26 -12.76
N VAL A 121 -22.50 1.83 -12.68
CA VAL A 121 -21.50 2.06 -13.74
C VAL A 121 -21.80 1.31 -15.05
N GLY A 122 -22.54 0.19 -14.98
CA GLY A 122 -22.94 -0.57 -16.18
C GLY A 122 -23.13 -2.05 -15.92
N ASN A 123 -22.43 -2.88 -16.68
CA ASN A 123 -22.53 -4.34 -16.60
C ASN A 123 -21.73 -4.92 -15.42
N ASN A 124 -21.89 -6.22 -15.14
CA ASN A 124 -21.25 -6.86 -13.99
C ASN A 124 -19.71 -6.78 -13.99
N GLU A 125 -19.04 -6.80 -15.14
CA GLU A 125 -17.58 -6.65 -15.21
C GLU A 125 -17.15 -5.23 -14.85
N GLU A 126 -17.88 -4.22 -15.34
CA GLU A 126 -17.65 -2.81 -15.02
C GLU A 126 -17.91 -2.52 -13.54
N VAL A 127 -19.00 -3.07 -12.99
CA VAL A 127 -19.34 -2.98 -11.57
C VAL A 127 -18.23 -3.59 -10.71
N LEU A 128 -17.73 -4.78 -11.09
CA LEU A 128 -16.66 -5.45 -10.36
C LEU A 128 -15.36 -4.66 -10.38
N ALA A 129 -14.97 -4.15 -11.56
CA ALA A 129 -13.80 -3.31 -11.69
C ALA A 129 -13.91 -2.04 -10.83
N GLU A 130 -15.05 -1.34 -10.89
CA GLU A 130 -15.26 -0.11 -10.13
C GLU A 130 -15.25 -0.37 -8.61
N PHE A 131 -15.89 -1.45 -8.16
CA PHE A 131 -15.81 -1.92 -6.78
C PHE A 131 -14.36 -2.10 -6.33
N TYR A 132 -13.56 -2.84 -7.10
CA TYR A 132 -12.17 -3.12 -6.72
C TYR A 132 -11.28 -1.88 -6.77
N ARG A 133 -11.53 -0.92 -7.66
CA ARG A 133 -10.80 0.36 -7.67
C ARG A 133 -11.02 1.15 -6.38
N TYR A 134 -12.28 1.30 -5.94
CA TYR A 134 -12.59 1.93 -4.66
C TYR A 134 -12.03 1.14 -3.48
N TRP A 135 -12.17 -0.19 -3.50
CA TRP A 135 -11.64 -1.06 -2.45
C TRP A 135 -10.11 -0.90 -2.31
N CYS A 136 -9.40 -0.92 -3.44
CA CYS A 136 -7.96 -0.76 -3.48
C CYS A 136 -7.52 0.59 -2.87
N LEU A 137 -8.22 1.69 -3.18
CA LEU A 137 -7.93 2.99 -2.57
C LEU A 137 -8.16 3.01 -1.05
N LYS A 138 -9.25 2.41 -0.57
CA LYS A 138 -9.55 2.30 0.86
C LYS A 138 -8.51 1.45 1.60
N GLU A 139 -8.09 0.34 1.02
CA GLU A 139 -7.05 -0.52 1.59
C GLU A 139 -5.68 0.18 1.63
N ALA A 140 -5.30 0.91 0.57
CA ALA A 140 -4.08 1.72 0.62
C ALA A 140 -4.14 2.81 1.70
N TYR A 141 -5.29 3.46 1.88
CA TYR A 141 -5.49 4.43 2.97
C TYR A 141 -5.28 3.78 4.36
N VAL A 142 -5.94 2.64 4.62
CA VAL A 142 -5.82 1.89 5.89
C VAL A 142 -4.38 1.45 6.13
N LYS A 143 -3.72 0.93 5.09
CA LYS A 143 -2.32 0.52 5.13
C LYS A 143 -1.39 1.70 5.37
N ALA A 144 -1.69 2.88 4.83
CA ALA A 144 -0.90 4.08 5.06
C ALA A 144 -0.92 4.51 6.53
N ILE A 145 -2.12 4.62 7.12
CA ILE A 145 -2.27 5.01 8.54
C ILE A 145 -1.81 3.93 9.52
N GLY A 146 -1.79 2.66 9.08
CA GLY A 146 -1.29 1.53 9.84
C GLY A 146 -2.28 0.92 10.83
N SER A 147 -3.59 1.16 10.69
CA SER A 147 -4.59 0.69 11.65
C SER A 147 -4.87 -0.82 11.58
N GLY A 148 -4.58 -1.47 10.44
CA GLY A 148 -4.85 -2.90 10.21
C GLY A 148 -6.33 -3.29 10.22
N LEU A 149 -7.23 -2.34 10.47
CA LEU A 149 -8.67 -2.54 10.62
C LEU A 149 -9.43 -1.61 9.67
N ALA A 150 -10.46 -2.17 9.04
CA ALA A 150 -11.40 -1.49 8.14
C ALA A 150 -12.53 -0.73 8.86
N TYR A 151 -12.42 -0.53 10.18
CA TYR A 151 -13.48 0.14 10.95
C TYR A 151 -13.64 1.60 10.52
N GLY A 152 -14.86 2.00 10.18
CA GLY A 152 -15.17 3.38 9.78
C GLY A 152 -14.82 3.71 8.31
N LEU A 153 -14.51 2.72 7.47
CA LEU A 153 -14.18 2.98 6.06
C LEU A 153 -15.28 3.68 5.25
N HIS A 154 -16.56 3.56 5.64
CA HIS A 154 -17.66 4.31 5.03
C HIS A 154 -17.53 5.83 5.21
N LYS A 155 -16.70 6.29 6.16
CA LYS A 155 -16.41 7.71 6.40
C LYS A 155 -15.29 8.26 5.53
N VAL A 156 -14.53 7.37 4.87
CA VAL A 156 -13.42 7.70 3.97
C VAL A 156 -13.96 7.63 2.55
N GLU A 157 -14.52 8.72 2.07
CA GLU A 157 -15.20 8.82 0.78
C GLU A 157 -14.26 9.36 -0.29
N PHE A 158 -14.04 8.58 -1.35
CA PHE A 158 -13.23 8.96 -2.49
C PHE A 158 -14.06 9.63 -3.59
N HIS A 159 -13.49 10.70 -4.16
CA HIS A 159 -13.98 11.35 -5.36
C HIS A 159 -12.90 11.36 -6.42
N HIS A 160 -13.28 11.18 -7.68
CA HIS A 160 -12.35 11.21 -8.78
C HIS A 160 -12.92 11.85 -10.04
N THR A 161 -12.03 12.30 -10.92
CA THR A 161 -12.30 12.48 -12.34
C THR A 161 -11.50 11.43 -13.10
N ASN A 162 -12.18 10.47 -13.74
CA ASN A 162 -11.59 9.39 -14.55
C ASN A 162 -10.41 8.66 -13.87
N TRP A 163 -10.44 8.49 -12.55
CA TRP A 163 -9.36 7.86 -11.76
C TRP A 163 -7.98 8.53 -11.86
N THR A 164 -7.87 9.71 -12.49
CA THR A 164 -6.60 10.46 -12.61
C THR A 164 -6.47 11.55 -11.56
N SER A 165 -7.58 12.19 -11.19
CA SER A 165 -7.63 13.23 -10.15
C SER A 165 -8.43 12.72 -8.97
N ILE A 166 -7.76 12.07 -8.02
CA ILE A 166 -8.39 11.43 -6.85
C ILE A 166 -8.24 12.32 -5.62
N SER A 167 -9.34 12.52 -4.90
CA SER A 167 -9.40 13.22 -3.62
C SER A 167 -10.22 12.42 -2.62
N VAL A 168 -10.06 12.74 -1.32
CA VAL A 168 -10.75 12.03 -0.24
C VAL A 168 -11.43 13.02 0.69
N LYS A 169 -12.62 12.67 1.14
CA LYS A 169 -13.28 13.26 2.31
C LYS A 169 -13.20 12.27 3.46
N VAL A 170 -12.87 12.77 4.65
CA VAL A 170 -12.91 12.01 5.89
C VAL A 170 -13.92 12.67 6.80
N ASP A 171 -14.94 11.92 7.24
CA ASP A 171 -16.07 12.45 8.02
C ASP A 171 -16.75 13.65 7.31
N GLY A 172 -16.92 13.54 5.98
CA GLY A 172 -17.56 14.57 5.14
C GLY A 172 -16.70 15.79 4.82
N VAL A 173 -15.48 15.89 5.37
CA VAL A 173 -14.57 17.03 5.15
C VAL A 173 -13.46 16.65 4.19
N THR A 174 -13.25 17.45 3.15
CA THR A 174 -12.15 17.27 2.19
C THR A 174 -10.81 17.30 2.91
N ASN A 175 -10.03 16.22 2.77
CA ASN A 175 -8.74 16.09 3.43
C ASN A 175 -7.58 16.29 2.43
N GLN A 176 -7.05 17.50 2.40
CA GLN A 176 -5.96 17.89 1.51
C GLN A 176 -4.58 17.33 1.92
N GLN A 177 -4.51 16.65 3.07
CA GLN A 177 -3.28 16.03 3.58
C GLN A 177 -2.98 14.69 2.92
N TRP A 178 -3.81 14.26 1.96
CA TRP A 178 -3.66 13.04 1.21
C TRP A 178 -3.49 13.29 -0.29
N ARG A 179 -2.76 12.39 -0.93
CA ARG A 179 -2.74 12.20 -2.38
C ARG A 179 -2.87 10.71 -2.67
N PHE A 180 -3.53 10.42 -3.79
CA PHE A 180 -3.77 9.06 -4.22
C PHE A 180 -3.45 8.90 -5.69
N TRP A 181 -2.98 7.71 -6.04
CA TRP A 181 -2.79 7.28 -7.41
C TRP A 181 -3.38 5.90 -7.56
N LEU A 182 -3.94 5.64 -8.73
CA LEU A 182 -4.45 4.35 -9.14
C LEU A 182 -3.85 4.01 -10.50
N PHE A 183 -3.31 2.81 -10.64
CA PHE A 183 -2.76 2.32 -11.88
C PHE A 183 -3.38 0.96 -12.19
N ASP A 184 -3.91 0.81 -13.39
CA ASP A 184 -4.32 -0.49 -13.89
C ASP A 184 -3.08 -1.20 -14.48
N LEU A 185 -2.93 -2.47 -14.13
CA LEU A 185 -1.90 -3.38 -14.59
C LEU A 185 -2.55 -4.51 -15.41
N ASP A 186 -1.73 -5.37 -16.00
CA ASP A 186 -2.22 -6.47 -16.83
C ASP A 186 -3.05 -7.49 -16.03
N LYS A 187 -3.85 -8.28 -16.76
CA LYS A 187 -4.67 -9.38 -16.23
C LYS A 187 -5.67 -8.96 -15.14
N GLY A 188 -6.25 -7.76 -15.27
CA GLY A 188 -7.28 -7.27 -14.34
C GLY A 188 -6.72 -7.01 -12.94
N HIS A 189 -5.52 -6.44 -12.85
CA HIS A 189 -4.99 -5.96 -11.58
C HIS A 189 -5.06 -4.43 -11.52
N SER A 190 -5.33 -3.89 -10.34
CA SER A 190 -5.13 -2.47 -10.06
C SER A 190 -4.25 -2.31 -8.84
N VAL A 191 -3.43 -1.28 -8.85
CA VAL A 191 -2.56 -0.92 -7.73
C VAL A 191 -2.83 0.53 -7.34
N SER A 192 -3.03 0.77 -6.05
CA SER A 192 -3.27 2.09 -5.50
C SER A 192 -2.14 2.49 -4.54
N ILE A 193 -1.77 3.76 -4.57
CA ILE A 193 -0.83 4.36 -3.63
C ILE A 193 -1.57 5.45 -2.86
N ALA A 194 -1.50 5.42 -1.54
CA ALA A 194 -1.92 6.48 -0.65
C ALA A 194 -0.69 7.14 -0.03
N ARG A 195 -0.55 8.46 -0.23
CA ARG A 195 0.48 9.28 0.43
C ARG A 195 -0.19 10.27 1.37
N GLY A 196 0.22 10.28 2.64
CA GLY A 196 -0.44 11.08 3.67
C GLY A 196 0.50 11.74 4.67
N HIS A 197 0.01 12.74 5.39
CA HIS A 197 0.78 13.39 6.46
C HIS A 197 1.08 12.41 7.62
N PRO A 198 2.32 12.33 8.14
CA PRO A 198 2.73 11.46 9.26
C PRO A 198 1.87 11.52 10.53
N ARG A 199 1.37 12.70 10.91
CA ARG A 199 0.41 12.90 12.02
C ARG A 199 -0.87 12.06 11.94
N LEU A 200 -1.23 11.55 10.77
CA LEU A 200 -2.44 10.74 10.56
C LEU A 200 -2.23 9.25 10.88
N ALA A 201 -0.98 8.82 11.07
CA ALA A 201 -0.69 7.48 11.52
C ALA A 201 -1.26 7.22 12.91
N ILE A 202 -1.60 5.95 13.19
CA ILE A 202 -1.97 5.53 14.54
C ILE A 202 -0.76 5.55 15.48
N GLU A 203 -1.00 5.48 16.79
CA GLU A 203 0.02 5.77 17.80
C GLU A 203 1.19 4.78 17.81
N SER A 204 0.94 3.49 17.66
CA SER A 204 1.99 2.46 17.55
C SER A 204 2.89 2.72 16.35
N TYR A 205 2.32 3.14 15.21
CA TYR A 205 3.06 3.41 13.99
C TYR A 205 3.82 4.74 14.07
N LYS A 206 3.22 5.78 14.66
CA LYS A 206 3.89 7.08 14.92
C LYS A 206 5.21 6.93 15.67
N ARG A 207 5.30 5.99 16.62
CA ARG A 207 6.53 5.72 17.37
C ARG A 207 7.69 5.25 16.51
N SER A 208 7.42 4.69 15.33
CA SER A 208 8.46 4.31 14.36
C SER A 208 8.97 5.49 13.51
N LEU A 209 8.26 6.63 13.52
CA LEU A 209 8.58 7.80 12.71
C LEU A 209 9.39 8.80 13.55
N LYS A 210 10.56 9.26 13.05
CA LYS A 210 11.40 10.18 13.83
C LYS A 210 10.84 11.60 13.88
N ARG A 211 10.10 12.02 12.85
CA ARG A 211 9.59 13.39 12.72
C ARG A 211 8.10 13.39 12.39
N THR A 212 7.25 13.76 13.34
CA THR A 212 5.79 13.82 13.12
C THR A 212 5.24 15.24 12.96
N LYS A 213 6.08 16.26 13.23
CA LYS A 213 5.76 17.69 13.06
C LYS A 213 6.61 18.28 11.94
N PHE A 214 5.93 18.88 10.97
CA PHE A 214 6.50 19.59 9.82
C PHE A 214 5.95 21.01 9.80
N ASN A 215 6.71 21.95 9.26
CA ASN A 215 6.07 23.18 8.77
C ASN A 215 5.27 22.84 7.49
N GLU A 216 4.34 23.71 7.10
CA GLU A 216 3.46 23.43 5.97
C GLU A 216 4.22 23.31 4.65
N GLU A 217 5.32 24.05 4.49
CA GLU A 217 6.15 24.04 3.29
C GLU A 217 6.86 22.70 3.07
N GLU A 218 7.56 22.18 4.09
CA GLU A 218 8.24 20.87 4.03
C GLU A 218 7.26 19.74 3.75
N HIS A 219 6.09 19.79 4.41
CA HIS A 219 5.04 18.80 4.16
C HIS A 219 4.51 18.91 2.73
N ASN A 220 4.26 20.12 2.24
CA ASN A 220 3.79 20.33 0.87
C ASN A 220 4.82 19.83 -0.15
N VAL A 221 6.11 20.04 0.07
CA VAL A 221 7.18 19.48 -0.78
C VAL A 221 7.13 17.95 -0.77
N GLY A 222 7.06 17.32 0.41
CA GLY A 222 6.96 15.86 0.53
C GLY A 222 5.71 15.29 -0.15
N LEU A 223 4.56 15.93 0.04
CA LEU A 223 3.29 15.48 -0.51
C LEU A 223 3.28 15.52 -2.05
N HIS A 224 4.00 16.48 -2.66
CA HIS A 224 4.09 16.67 -4.11
C HIS A 224 5.38 16.11 -4.74
N LEU A 225 6.14 15.29 -4.02
CA LEU A 225 7.23 14.52 -4.64
C LEU A 225 6.68 13.75 -5.85
N PRO A 226 7.42 13.65 -6.97
CA PRO A 226 6.96 12.93 -8.14
C PRO A 226 6.65 11.49 -7.76
N ASN A 227 5.55 10.95 -8.29
CA ASN A 227 5.25 9.53 -8.15
C ASN A 227 5.60 8.82 -9.47
N PRO A 228 6.74 8.12 -9.56
CA PRO A 228 7.10 7.37 -10.74
C PRO A 228 6.14 6.18 -10.94
N ARG A 229 6.00 5.73 -12.19
CA ARG A 229 5.26 4.48 -12.47
C ARG A 229 5.99 3.29 -11.84
N PHE A 230 5.24 2.23 -11.55
CA PHE A 230 5.82 0.97 -11.10
C PHE A 230 6.83 0.44 -12.10
N VAL A 231 7.97 -0.01 -11.59
CA VAL A 231 8.98 -0.74 -12.35
C VAL A 231 8.74 -2.23 -12.12
N LEU A 232 8.35 -2.93 -13.18
CA LEU A 232 8.19 -4.38 -13.14
C LEU A 232 9.56 -5.04 -13.08
N ARG A 233 9.72 -5.98 -12.14
CA ARG A 233 10.88 -6.86 -12.05
C ARG A 233 10.43 -8.30 -11.91
N THR A 234 11.13 -9.19 -12.58
CA THR A 234 11.05 -10.63 -12.39
C THR A 234 11.71 -11.03 -11.06
N VAL A 235 11.41 -12.24 -10.58
CA VAL A 235 12.02 -12.77 -9.36
C VAL A 235 13.52 -13.00 -9.57
N GLU A 236 13.92 -13.40 -10.77
CA GLU A 236 15.30 -13.61 -11.18
C GLU A 236 16.12 -12.32 -11.12
N GLU A 237 15.57 -11.21 -11.61
CA GLU A 237 16.20 -9.89 -11.52
C GLU A 237 16.36 -9.45 -10.06
N LEU A 238 15.35 -9.68 -9.22
CA LEU A 238 15.40 -9.37 -7.79
C LEU A 238 16.51 -10.18 -7.09
N ILE A 239 16.63 -11.47 -7.38
CA ILE A 239 17.68 -12.34 -6.84
C ILE A 239 19.07 -11.89 -7.30
N SER A 240 19.19 -11.44 -8.56
CA SER A 240 20.46 -10.94 -9.12
C SER A 240 21.00 -9.73 -8.34
N VAL A 241 20.11 -8.80 -7.95
CA VAL A 241 20.48 -7.64 -7.11
C VAL A 241 21.06 -8.11 -5.77
N ILE A 242 20.36 -9.04 -5.11
CA ILE A 242 20.78 -9.59 -3.81
C ILE A 242 22.15 -10.27 -3.92
N HIS A 243 22.40 -11.02 -4.99
CA HIS A 243 23.69 -11.67 -5.22
C HIS A 243 24.83 -10.69 -5.48
N LYS A 244 24.59 -9.60 -6.23
CA LYS A 244 25.62 -8.57 -6.50
C LYS A 244 26.03 -7.85 -5.22
N ALA A 245 25.07 -7.48 -4.39
CA ALA A 245 25.31 -6.84 -3.11
C ALA A 245 26.14 -7.72 -2.16
N LYS A 246 25.86 -9.03 -2.09
CA LYS A 246 26.68 -9.97 -1.30
C LYS A 246 28.14 -10.10 -1.75
N ARG A 247 28.45 -9.79 -3.02
CA ARG A 247 29.83 -9.80 -3.54
C ARG A 247 30.57 -8.48 -3.31
N SER A 248 29.84 -7.44 -2.90
CA SER A 248 30.35 -6.08 -2.72
C SER A 248 30.57 -5.73 -1.23
N CYS A 249 30.15 -6.60 -0.31
CA CYS A 249 30.48 -6.59 1.12
C CYS A 249 31.62 -7.56 1.40
#